data_AF-A0A7C6KJS5-F1
#
_entry.id   AF-A0A7C6KJS5-F1
#
_cell.length_a   1.000
_cell.length_b   1.000
_cell.length_c   1.000
_cell.angle_alpha   90.00
_cell.angle_beta   90.00
_cell.angle_gamma   90.00
#
_symmetry.space_group_name_H-M   'P 1'
#
loop_
_entity.id
_entity.type
_entity.pdbx_description
1 polymer ?
#
loop_
_entity_poly.entity_id
_entity_poly.type
_entity_poly.pdbx_seq_one_letter_code
_entity_poly.pdbx_strand_id
1 'polypeptide(L)'
;MAEAEVRFSNPEARQVLVQVLVPPDLQEASRLIIHDLPMMVEGTVLRMGGIGGVQTVPQLRRQGYARQMLSSAVQYMRENDYDVSVLFGIHNFYHRFGFVTSLIESRITVPTRLAENAAGSRINATASAEVNTTTGAGADATALLSIRPYDPERDLDAVLRLYVAKNAHRVGPLLRSPDRWWGFRLGSTWGRQTDVFVAVREKPNEKENGKGEELVGYFLLDRADEEVTVPEVEAVDAATLEAILAHLARLAVERRVDHLTFHIHPDADMARLLRFYGSEVTVTYSFDRGPMARIINLESTLRKLLPVLNRRLAQGAAAPGAAAARADATAGAAGATGVDATAPATPTASGVTPATAATPSAVKAGDVPGVGAGTEPQGRFSGERFELGLVIWDANSARPDLSSPGAGAHWQAVRLRFGLTGTPDSSRWAAPAIVIEEVEAAGSGIQAAQDTSGPAPAAEASLPPSSVERVVHRLVQEGVAAVSLPQELFTQLLLGYRSVDEVFEAKAVRITETPAAVRELFALLFPPRQPYLPRADRF
;
A
#
# COMPACT_ATOMS: atom_id res chain seq x y z
N MET A 1 2.46 19.60 -40.27
CA MET A 1 1.44 18.56 -40.03
C MET A 1 0.53 19.08 -38.94
N ALA A 2 -0.79 18.94 -39.09
CA ALA A 2 -1.71 19.36 -38.02
C ALA A 2 -1.43 18.52 -36.76
N GLU A 3 -1.32 19.20 -35.62
CA GLU A 3 -0.92 18.58 -34.35
C GLU A 3 -2.07 17.73 -33.79
N ALA A 4 -1.75 16.63 -33.11
CA ALA A 4 -2.77 15.77 -32.52
C ALA A 4 -3.45 16.47 -31.33
N GLU A 5 -4.77 16.42 -31.28
CA GLU A 5 -5.60 17.04 -30.24
C GLU A 5 -5.78 16.08 -29.06
N VAL A 6 -5.73 16.60 -27.84
CA VAL A 6 -6.16 15.86 -26.63
C VAL A 6 -7.55 16.30 -26.24
N ARG A 7 -8.48 15.35 -26.09
CA ARG A 7 -9.86 15.60 -25.70
C ARG A 7 -10.17 14.94 -24.36
N PHE A 8 -10.86 15.69 -23.50
CA PHE A 8 -11.42 15.21 -22.23
C PHE A 8 -12.94 15.20 -22.33
N SER A 9 -13.57 14.11 -21.88
CA SER A 9 -15.03 14.00 -21.81
C SER A 9 -15.44 13.14 -20.61
N ASN A 10 -16.68 13.29 -20.14
CA ASN A 10 -17.17 12.55 -18.98
C ASN A 10 -18.28 11.59 -19.43
N PRO A 11 -17.94 10.38 -19.91
CA PRO A 11 -18.94 9.46 -20.46
C PRO A 11 -19.88 8.90 -19.38
N GLU A 12 -19.40 8.81 -18.14
CA GLU A 12 -20.14 8.33 -16.98
C GLU A 12 -19.83 9.22 -15.76
N ALA A 13 -20.71 9.19 -14.76
CA ALA A 13 -20.43 9.85 -13.49
C ALA A 13 -19.11 9.31 -12.91
N ARG A 14 -18.23 10.22 -12.47
CA ARG A 14 -16.92 9.90 -11.87
C ARG A 14 -15.95 9.18 -12.81
N GLN A 15 -16.14 9.30 -14.12
CA GLN A 15 -15.18 8.88 -15.12
C GLN A 15 -14.82 10.04 -16.04
N VAL A 16 -13.54 10.10 -16.40
CA VAL A 16 -13.03 11.02 -17.41
C VAL A 16 -12.34 10.21 -18.50
N LEU A 17 -12.89 10.25 -19.70
CA LEU A 17 -12.28 9.68 -20.90
C LEU A 17 -11.29 10.69 -21.47
N VAL A 18 -10.04 10.27 -21.61
CA VAL A 18 -8.95 11.04 -22.23
C VAL A 18 -8.62 10.40 -23.56
N GLN A 19 -8.74 11.16 -24.66
CA GLN A 19 -8.49 10.70 -26.02
C GLN A 19 -7.42 11.57 -26.68
N VAL A 20 -6.62 10.94 -27.54
CA VAL A 20 -5.74 11.64 -28.49
C VAL A 20 -6.28 11.38 -29.89
N LEU A 21 -6.62 12.46 -30.59
CA LEU A 21 -7.25 12.45 -31.91
C LEU A 21 -6.28 12.99 -32.96
N VAL A 22 -6.13 12.28 -34.07
CA VAL A 22 -5.15 12.61 -35.11
C VAL A 22 -5.85 13.17 -36.36
N PRO A 23 -5.46 14.36 -36.85
CA PRO A 23 -5.99 14.94 -38.10
C PRO A 23 -5.65 14.12 -39.36
N PRO A 24 -6.36 14.33 -40.49
CA PRO A 24 -7.48 15.26 -40.67
C PRO A 24 -8.82 14.75 -40.15
N ASP A 25 -9.00 13.43 -40.03
CA ASP A 25 -10.30 12.81 -39.75
C ASP A 25 -10.64 12.72 -38.25
N LEU A 26 -9.78 13.28 -37.38
CA LEU A 26 -9.86 13.17 -35.91
C LEU A 26 -10.00 11.71 -35.45
N GLN A 27 -9.27 10.81 -36.10
CA GLN A 27 -9.24 9.40 -35.73
C GLN A 27 -8.67 9.25 -34.31
N GLU A 28 -9.34 8.48 -33.45
CA GLU A 28 -8.82 8.14 -32.13
C GLU A 28 -7.56 7.28 -32.25
N ALA A 29 -6.42 7.84 -31.83
CA ALA A 29 -5.15 7.15 -31.83
C ALA A 29 -4.87 6.45 -30.49
N SER A 30 -5.24 7.09 -29.38
CA SER A 30 -5.00 6.58 -28.04
C SER A 30 -6.12 7.01 -27.10
N ARG A 31 -6.46 6.17 -26.12
CA ARG A 31 -7.43 6.49 -25.08
C ARG A 31 -7.06 5.89 -23.72
N LEU A 32 -7.55 6.50 -22.65
CA LEU A 32 -7.61 5.95 -21.30
C LEU A 32 -8.83 6.48 -20.55
N ILE A 33 -9.19 5.84 -19.44
CA ILE A 33 -10.23 6.31 -18.52
C ILE A 33 -9.58 6.62 -17.17
N ILE A 34 -9.95 7.75 -16.57
CA ILE A 34 -9.65 8.09 -15.18
C ILE A 34 -10.92 7.86 -14.36
N HIS A 35 -10.87 6.93 -13.42
CA HIS A 35 -11.92 6.66 -12.43
C HIS A 35 -11.66 7.50 -11.18
N ASP A 36 -12.64 8.30 -10.74
CA ASP A 36 -12.54 9.09 -9.51
C ASP A 36 -12.96 8.25 -8.30
N LEU A 37 -11.97 7.80 -7.52
CA LEU A 37 -12.13 6.77 -6.49
C LEU A 37 -11.66 7.25 -5.11
N PRO A 38 -12.39 6.96 -4.03
CA PRO A 38 -11.99 7.32 -2.67
C PRO A 38 -11.08 6.25 -2.06
N MET A 39 -9.76 6.33 -2.26
CA MET A 39 -8.80 5.37 -1.70
C MET A 39 -8.58 5.62 -0.20
N MET A 40 -8.66 4.59 0.64
CA MET A 40 -8.37 4.69 2.07
C MET A 40 -6.89 4.48 2.39
N VAL A 41 -6.41 5.26 3.36
CA VAL A 41 -5.12 5.10 4.04
C VAL A 41 -5.36 5.24 5.54
N GLU A 42 -5.41 4.11 6.25
CA GLU A 42 -5.62 4.03 7.71
C GLU A 42 -6.82 4.85 8.23
N GLY A 43 -7.92 4.84 7.45
CA GLY A 43 -9.21 5.45 7.77
C GLY A 43 -9.38 6.86 7.18
N THR A 44 -8.31 7.46 6.68
CA THR A 44 -8.35 8.71 5.91
C THR A 44 -8.60 8.41 4.44
N VAL A 45 -9.35 9.27 3.76
CA VAL A 45 -9.66 9.13 2.32
C VAL A 45 -8.81 10.09 1.49
N LEU A 46 -8.17 9.54 0.45
CA LEU A 46 -7.54 10.27 -0.64
C LEU A 46 -8.40 10.16 -1.90
N ARG A 47 -8.50 11.25 -2.67
CA ARG A 47 -9.09 11.25 -4.01
C ARG A 47 -8.08 10.64 -4.97
N MET A 48 -8.37 9.45 -5.45
CA MET A 48 -7.49 8.65 -6.28
C MET A 48 -8.02 8.58 -7.72
N GLY A 49 -7.15 8.89 -8.68
CA GLY A 49 -7.44 8.72 -10.10
C GLY A 49 -7.03 7.33 -10.55
N GLY A 50 -7.98 6.42 -10.67
CA GLY A 50 -7.73 5.08 -11.20
C GLY A 50 -7.59 5.12 -12.72
N ILE A 51 -6.42 4.80 -13.27
CA ILE A 51 -6.24 4.75 -14.73
C ILE A 51 -6.55 3.35 -15.26
N GLY A 52 -7.61 3.25 -16.06
CA GLY A 52 -8.07 2.04 -16.74
C GLY A 52 -8.17 2.21 -18.25
N GLY A 53 -8.44 1.12 -18.98
CA GLY A 53 -8.81 1.16 -20.40
C GLY A 53 -7.75 1.74 -21.36
N VAL A 54 -6.48 1.75 -20.96
CA VAL A 54 -5.37 2.33 -21.74
C VAL A 54 -5.16 1.56 -23.04
N GLN A 55 -5.29 2.24 -24.17
CA GLN A 55 -5.13 1.65 -25.50
C GLN A 55 -4.53 2.64 -26.48
N THR A 56 -3.66 2.14 -27.37
CA THR A 56 -3.20 2.85 -28.57
C THR A 56 -3.38 1.94 -29.78
N VAL A 57 -4.02 2.46 -30.83
CA VAL A 57 -4.26 1.77 -32.09
C VAL A 57 -2.93 1.24 -32.66
N PRO A 58 -2.80 -0.07 -32.99
CA PRO A 58 -1.54 -0.67 -33.39
C PRO A 58 -0.79 0.08 -34.49
N GLN A 59 -1.51 0.54 -35.50
CA GLN A 59 -0.98 1.25 -36.67
C GLN A 59 -0.43 2.65 -36.32
N LEU A 60 -0.88 3.23 -35.20
CA LEU A 60 -0.50 4.57 -34.74
C LEU A 60 0.48 4.53 -33.54
N ARG A 61 0.98 3.35 -33.18
CA ARG A 61 1.99 3.20 -32.10
C ARG A 61 3.33 3.79 -32.52
N ARG A 62 4.19 4.04 -31.52
CA ARG A 62 5.56 4.59 -31.66
C ARG A 62 5.64 6.03 -32.19
N GLN A 63 4.50 6.72 -32.27
CA GLN A 63 4.41 8.13 -32.69
C GLN A 63 4.25 9.12 -31.54
N GLY A 64 4.25 8.64 -30.28
CA GLY A 64 4.18 9.51 -29.09
C GLY A 64 2.79 9.73 -28.52
N TYR A 65 1.71 9.26 -29.16
CA TYR A 65 0.33 9.49 -28.70
C TYR A 65 0.04 8.97 -27.29
N ALA A 66 0.56 7.79 -26.92
CA ALA A 66 0.42 7.29 -25.55
C ALA A 66 1.13 8.18 -24.52
N ARG A 67 2.27 8.78 -24.90
CA ARG A 67 2.99 9.74 -24.05
C ARG A 67 2.17 11.00 -23.87
N GLN A 68 1.65 11.58 -24.96
CA GLN A 68 0.78 12.75 -24.93
C GLN A 68 -0.44 12.49 -24.03
N MET A 69 -1.15 11.38 -24.25
CA MET A 69 -2.31 10.96 -23.46
C MET A 69 -2.02 10.84 -21.96
N LEU A 70 -0.98 10.08 -21.56
CA LEU A 70 -0.67 9.86 -20.14
C LEU A 70 -0.15 11.12 -19.45
N SER A 71 0.67 11.93 -20.15
CA SER A 71 1.11 13.22 -19.64
C SER A 71 -0.07 14.17 -19.41
N SER A 72 -1.01 14.24 -20.37
CA SER A 72 -2.22 15.05 -20.25
C SER A 72 -3.16 14.53 -19.15
N ALA A 73 -3.26 13.21 -18.94
CA ALA A 73 -4.04 12.66 -17.84
C ALA A 73 -3.45 13.00 -16.46
N VAL A 74 -2.12 12.94 -16.30
CA VAL A 74 -1.45 13.37 -15.06
C VAL A 74 -1.65 14.87 -14.83
N GLN A 75 -1.53 15.68 -15.87
CA GLN A 75 -1.78 17.12 -15.78
C GLN A 75 -3.24 17.42 -15.39
N TYR A 76 -4.21 16.78 -16.04
CA TYR A 76 -5.62 16.90 -15.70
C TYR A 76 -5.87 16.55 -14.23
N MET A 77 -5.31 15.44 -13.74
CA MET A 77 -5.46 15.04 -12.33
C MET A 77 -4.87 16.08 -11.36
N ARG A 78 -3.76 16.74 -11.71
CA ARG A 78 -3.19 17.83 -10.92
C ARG A 78 -4.14 19.03 -10.87
N GLU A 79 -4.61 19.47 -12.03
CA GLU A 79 -5.52 20.62 -12.20
C GLU A 79 -6.91 20.39 -11.57
N ASN A 80 -7.27 19.13 -11.30
CA ASN A 80 -8.56 18.74 -10.73
C ASN A 80 -8.42 18.12 -9.32
N ASP A 81 -7.38 18.50 -8.56
CA ASP A 81 -7.24 18.18 -7.13
C ASP A 81 -7.27 16.69 -6.76
N TYR A 82 -6.75 15.83 -7.63
CA TYR A 82 -6.48 14.43 -7.26
C TYR A 82 -5.23 14.36 -6.38
N ASP A 83 -5.25 13.49 -5.38
CA ASP A 83 -4.13 13.32 -4.46
C ASP A 83 -3.10 12.35 -5.04
N VAL A 84 -3.61 11.20 -5.48
CA VAL A 84 -2.82 10.06 -5.95
C VAL A 84 -3.48 9.44 -7.18
N SER A 85 -2.74 8.59 -7.90
CA SER A 85 -3.27 7.80 -9.00
C SER A 85 -2.77 6.37 -8.88
N VAL A 86 -3.62 5.40 -9.24
CA VAL A 86 -3.31 3.97 -9.25
C VAL A 86 -3.67 3.38 -10.61
N LEU A 87 -2.92 2.38 -11.06
CA LEU A 87 -3.20 1.62 -12.28
C LEU A 87 -2.65 0.20 -12.21
N PHE A 88 -3.08 -0.66 -13.14
CA PHE A 88 -2.56 -2.02 -13.29
C PHE A 88 -1.69 -2.13 -14.54
N GLY A 89 -0.39 -1.91 -14.34
CA GLY A 89 0.57 -1.68 -15.41
C GLY A 89 1.15 -2.94 -16.05
N ILE A 90 1.56 -2.78 -17.32
CA ILE A 90 2.43 -3.73 -18.03
C ILE A 90 3.90 -3.38 -17.80
N HIS A 91 4.79 -4.35 -18.03
CA HIS A 91 6.24 -4.17 -17.91
C HIS A 91 6.75 -2.99 -18.74
N ASN A 92 7.74 -2.29 -18.18
CA ASN A 92 8.60 -1.32 -18.85
C ASN A 92 7.90 -0.12 -19.50
N PHE A 93 6.69 0.21 -19.04
CA PHE A 93 5.87 1.26 -19.66
C PHE A 93 5.55 2.44 -18.73
N TYR A 94 4.83 2.18 -17.63
CA TYR A 94 4.25 3.24 -16.80
C TYR A 94 5.28 3.98 -15.93
N HIS A 95 6.43 3.38 -15.65
CA HIS A 95 7.51 4.05 -14.92
C HIS A 95 7.99 5.34 -15.59
N ARG A 96 7.86 5.46 -16.92
CA ARG A 96 8.19 6.65 -17.72
C ARG A 96 7.26 7.85 -17.46
N PHE A 97 6.22 7.64 -16.67
CA PHE A 97 5.24 8.64 -16.27
C PHE A 97 5.17 8.72 -14.74
N GLY A 98 6.26 8.38 -14.03
CA GLY A 98 6.40 8.50 -12.58
C GLY A 98 5.51 7.56 -11.75
N PHE A 99 4.95 6.51 -12.37
CA PHE A 99 4.26 5.43 -11.66
C PHE A 99 5.27 4.37 -11.20
N VAL A 100 5.04 3.78 -10.04
CA VAL A 100 5.90 2.74 -9.49
C VAL A 100 5.07 1.69 -8.77
N THR A 101 5.49 0.43 -8.85
CA THR A 101 4.82 -0.65 -8.12
C THR A 101 4.77 -0.31 -6.63
N SER A 102 3.56 -0.20 -6.09
CA SER A 102 3.33 0.29 -4.72
C SER A 102 2.23 -0.46 -3.98
N LEU A 103 1.74 -1.56 -4.54
CA LEU A 103 0.77 -2.44 -3.89
C LEU A 103 1.20 -3.89 -4.11
N ILE A 104 0.88 -4.75 -3.15
CA ILE A 104 1.15 -6.18 -3.24
C ILE A 104 0.04 -6.90 -4.00
N GLU A 105 0.40 -8.05 -4.56
CA GLU A 105 -0.56 -9.09 -4.91
C GLU A 105 -0.50 -10.21 -3.87
N SER A 106 -1.66 -10.76 -3.51
CA SER A 106 -1.78 -11.83 -2.52
C SER A 106 -2.61 -12.99 -3.06
N ARG A 107 -2.14 -14.21 -2.78
CA ARG A 107 -2.82 -15.47 -3.04
C ARG A 107 -2.56 -16.41 -1.88
N ILE A 108 -3.62 -16.97 -1.30
CA ILE A 108 -3.53 -17.95 -0.22
C ILE A 108 -4.20 -19.22 -0.68
N THR A 109 -3.56 -20.36 -0.52
CA THR A 109 -4.16 -21.67 -0.83
C THR A 109 -4.20 -22.53 0.42
N VAL A 110 -5.28 -23.29 0.60
CA VAL A 110 -5.44 -24.24 1.70
C VAL A 110 -5.88 -25.60 1.14
N PRO A 111 -5.28 -26.72 1.58
CA PRO A 111 -5.74 -28.04 1.16
C PRO A 111 -7.17 -28.32 1.60
N THR A 112 -8.03 -28.78 0.67
CA THR A 112 -9.43 -29.14 0.93
C THR A 112 -9.52 -30.13 2.09
N ARG A 113 -8.72 -31.20 2.07
CA ARG A 113 -8.65 -32.20 3.15
C ARG A 113 -8.41 -31.62 4.55
N LEU A 114 -7.73 -30.48 4.65
CA LEU A 114 -7.47 -29.82 5.92
C LEU A 114 -8.58 -28.83 6.24
N ALA A 115 -9.06 -28.07 5.26
CA ALA A 115 -10.20 -27.16 5.40
C ALA A 115 -11.49 -27.89 5.85
N GLU A 116 -11.67 -29.15 5.48
CA GLU A 116 -12.78 -30.00 5.97
C GLU A 116 -12.83 -30.10 7.51
N ASN A 117 -11.69 -29.98 8.21
CA ASN A 117 -11.65 -30.00 9.67
C ASN A 117 -12.37 -28.78 10.29
N ALA A 118 -12.60 -27.70 9.54
CA ALA A 118 -13.41 -26.58 9.99
C ALA A 118 -14.87 -26.98 10.25
N ALA A 119 -15.37 -28.04 9.57
CA ALA A 119 -16.69 -28.59 9.84
C ALA A 119 -16.74 -29.39 11.16
N GLY A 120 -15.60 -29.90 11.64
CA GLY A 120 -15.48 -30.68 12.87
C GLY A 120 -15.16 -29.85 14.13
N SER A 121 -14.60 -28.65 13.96
CA SER A 121 -14.30 -27.74 15.05
C SER A 121 -15.58 -27.00 15.46
N ARG A 122 -16.14 -27.34 16.63
CA ARG A 122 -17.24 -26.64 17.36
C ARG A 122 -18.70 -26.84 16.91
N ILE A 123 -19.01 -27.45 15.76
CA ILE A 123 -20.40 -27.87 15.47
C ILE A 123 -20.72 -29.26 16.09
N ASN A 124 -19.71 -30.09 16.36
CA ASN A 124 -19.90 -31.46 16.89
C ASN A 124 -19.80 -31.61 18.42
N ALA A 125 -19.67 -30.52 19.19
CA ALA A 125 -19.69 -30.61 20.65
C ALA A 125 -21.12 -30.75 21.24
N THR A 126 -22.17 -30.67 20.41
CA THR A 126 -23.57 -30.77 20.84
C THR A 126 -24.35 -31.92 20.19
N ALA A 127 -23.74 -32.67 19.26
CA ALA A 127 -24.43 -33.77 18.56
C ALA A 127 -24.14 -35.18 19.13
N SER A 128 -23.23 -35.29 20.11
CA SER A 128 -22.86 -36.59 20.74
C SER A 128 -23.02 -36.63 22.26
N ALA A 129 -23.77 -35.70 22.84
CA ALA A 129 -24.21 -35.80 24.23
C ALA A 129 -25.65 -36.35 24.22
N GLU A 130 -25.77 -37.68 24.21
CA GLU A 130 -26.99 -38.31 24.69
C GLU A 130 -27.36 -37.73 26.05
N VAL A 131 -28.61 -37.30 26.13
CA VAL A 131 -29.27 -36.75 27.30
C VAL A 131 -29.08 -37.67 28.49
N ASN A 132 -28.32 -37.23 29.48
CA ASN A 132 -28.48 -37.64 30.88
C ASN A 132 -28.52 -36.39 31.77
N THR A 133 -29.76 -35.96 32.00
CA THR A 133 -30.35 -35.20 33.12
C THR A 133 -29.47 -34.49 34.17
N THR A 134 -29.88 -33.23 34.42
CA THR A 134 -29.88 -32.50 35.71
C THR A 134 -28.59 -31.81 36.14
N THR A 135 -28.40 -30.55 35.72
CA THR A 135 -28.26 -29.34 36.58
C THR A 135 -28.03 -28.11 35.70
N GLY A 136 -28.55 -26.96 36.14
CA GLY A 136 -28.61 -25.72 35.35
C GLY A 136 -27.30 -24.96 35.22
N ALA A 137 -27.40 -23.91 34.39
CA ALA A 137 -26.46 -22.83 34.08
C ALA A 137 -25.48 -23.09 32.90
N GLY A 138 -25.72 -22.38 31.79
CA GLY A 138 -24.70 -22.07 30.78
C GLY A 138 -24.81 -22.69 29.39
N ALA A 139 -26.01 -22.94 28.86
CA ALA A 139 -26.18 -23.22 27.42
C ALA A 139 -26.29 -21.90 26.66
N ASP A 140 -25.16 -21.23 26.41
CA ASP A 140 -25.16 -19.95 25.70
C ASP A 140 -25.24 -20.14 24.18
N ALA A 141 -26.27 -19.52 23.62
CA ALA A 141 -26.73 -19.58 22.25
C ALA A 141 -25.62 -19.38 21.21
N THR A 142 -25.21 -20.47 20.54
CA THR A 142 -24.76 -20.33 19.15
C THR A 142 -26.02 -20.05 18.33
N ALA A 143 -26.41 -18.79 18.22
CA ALA A 143 -27.51 -18.38 17.35
C ALA A 143 -27.31 -19.05 15.98
N LEU A 144 -28.33 -19.77 15.51
CA LEU A 144 -28.28 -20.58 14.29
C LEU A 144 -27.70 -19.73 13.15
N LEU A 145 -26.44 -19.99 12.78
CA LEU A 145 -25.76 -19.30 11.71
C LEU A 145 -26.19 -19.95 10.38
N SER A 146 -26.66 -19.15 9.44
CA SER A 146 -26.99 -19.61 8.09
C SER A 146 -26.19 -18.84 7.05
N ILE A 147 -25.92 -19.48 5.91
CA ILE A 147 -25.29 -18.87 4.75
C ILE A 147 -26.31 -18.88 3.62
N ARG A 148 -26.55 -17.72 3.02
CA ARG A 148 -27.52 -17.56 1.93
C ARG A 148 -27.00 -16.60 0.86
N PRO A 149 -27.58 -16.62 -0.36
CA PRO A 149 -27.28 -15.61 -1.36
C PRO A 149 -27.47 -14.19 -0.84
N TYR A 150 -26.59 -13.31 -1.28
CA TYR A 150 -26.64 -11.87 -1.04
C TYR A 150 -27.83 -11.25 -1.77
N ASP A 151 -28.58 -10.40 -1.06
CA ASP A 151 -29.63 -9.56 -1.62
C ASP A 151 -29.21 -8.09 -1.45
N PRO A 152 -28.97 -7.34 -2.56
CA PRO A 152 -28.50 -5.97 -2.48
C PRO A 152 -29.50 -5.01 -1.82
N GLU A 153 -30.82 -5.24 -1.90
CA GLU A 153 -31.80 -4.35 -1.28
C GLU A 153 -31.77 -4.46 0.25
N ARG A 154 -31.49 -5.66 0.76
CA ARG A 154 -31.47 -5.96 2.19
C ARG A 154 -30.08 -5.82 2.81
N ASP A 155 -29.05 -6.31 2.13
CA ASP A 155 -27.77 -6.65 2.73
C ASP A 155 -26.66 -5.63 2.42
N LEU A 156 -26.80 -4.79 1.37
CA LEU A 156 -25.74 -3.89 0.88
C LEU A 156 -25.14 -3.04 1.99
N ASP A 157 -25.96 -2.32 2.74
CA ASP A 157 -25.49 -1.42 3.78
C ASP A 157 -24.69 -2.14 4.88
N ALA A 158 -25.11 -3.34 5.26
CA ALA A 158 -24.40 -4.14 6.26
C ALA A 158 -23.07 -4.70 5.73
N VAL A 159 -23.05 -5.16 4.48
CA VAL A 159 -21.82 -5.60 3.78
C VAL A 159 -20.81 -4.45 3.69
N LEU A 160 -21.25 -3.27 3.28
CA LEU A 160 -20.36 -2.11 3.15
C LEU A 160 -19.78 -1.67 4.50
N ARG A 161 -20.61 -1.62 5.55
CA ARG A 161 -20.13 -1.31 6.90
C ARG A 161 -19.09 -2.32 7.39
N LEU A 162 -19.35 -3.62 7.20
CA LEU A 162 -18.42 -4.67 7.61
C LEU A 162 -17.11 -4.58 6.82
N TYR A 163 -17.18 -4.40 5.50
CA TYR A 163 -16.01 -4.19 4.64
C TYR A 163 -15.15 -3.01 5.13
N VAL A 164 -15.77 -1.84 5.36
CA VAL A 164 -15.06 -0.64 5.83
C VAL A 164 -14.45 -0.89 7.21
N ALA A 165 -15.18 -1.50 8.15
CA ALA A 165 -14.67 -1.80 9.48
C ALA A 165 -13.42 -2.72 9.42
N LYS A 166 -13.42 -3.73 8.54
CA LYS A 166 -12.31 -4.67 8.39
C LYS A 166 -11.11 -4.11 7.62
N ASN A 167 -11.33 -3.08 6.81
CA ASN A 167 -10.29 -2.49 5.95
C ASN A 167 -9.82 -1.09 6.37
N ALA A 168 -10.48 -0.45 7.35
CA ALA A 168 -10.16 0.92 7.77
C ALA A 168 -8.71 1.10 8.25
N HIS A 169 -8.07 0.07 8.80
CA HIS A 169 -6.68 0.14 9.26
C HIS A 169 -5.64 -0.11 8.15
N ARG A 170 -6.08 -0.38 6.90
CA ARG A 170 -5.21 -0.75 5.78
C ARG A 170 -4.87 0.46 4.90
N VAL A 171 -3.95 0.24 3.96
CA VAL A 171 -3.57 1.19 2.92
C VAL A 171 -3.99 0.61 1.57
N GLY A 172 -4.79 1.35 0.78
CA GLY A 172 -5.18 0.94 -0.57
C GLY A 172 -6.68 0.65 -0.79
N PRO A 173 -7.42 -0.02 0.11
CA PRO A 173 -8.82 -0.36 -0.16
C PRO A 173 -9.68 0.88 -0.45
N LEU A 174 -10.66 0.77 -1.35
CA LEU A 174 -11.58 1.89 -1.63
C LEU A 174 -12.59 2.04 -0.50
N LEU A 175 -12.96 3.27 -0.17
CA LEU A 175 -14.14 3.54 0.66
C LEU A 175 -15.39 3.24 -0.17
N ARG A 176 -16.08 2.16 0.19
CA ARG A 176 -17.34 1.77 -0.46
C ARG A 176 -18.51 2.47 0.24
N SER A 177 -19.34 3.17 -0.54
CA SER A 177 -20.62 3.73 -0.08
C SER A 177 -21.72 3.44 -1.09
N PRO A 178 -23.01 3.38 -0.69
CA PRO A 178 -24.10 3.04 -1.61
C PRO A 178 -24.20 3.97 -2.84
N ASP A 179 -23.82 5.25 -2.69
CA ASP A 179 -23.86 6.24 -3.76
C ASP A 179 -22.61 6.25 -4.67
N ARG A 180 -21.52 5.58 -4.26
CA ARG A 180 -20.23 5.61 -4.97
C ARG A 180 -19.72 4.29 -5.43
N TRP A 181 -20.07 3.25 -4.71
CA TRP A 181 -19.57 1.93 -4.98
C TRP A 181 -20.44 1.26 -6.02
N TRP A 182 -19.77 0.48 -6.86
CA TRP A 182 -20.31 0.10 -8.14
C TRP A 182 -20.59 -1.40 -8.26
N GLY A 183 -20.66 -2.04 -7.09
CA GLY A 183 -20.99 -3.45 -6.94
C GLY A 183 -19.81 -4.39 -7.17
N PHE A 184 -20.08 -5.67 -6.93
CA PHE A 184 -19.15 -6.78 -7.12
C PHE A 184 -19.05 -7.18 -8.59
N ARG A 185 -18.35 -6.39 -9.40
CA ARG A 185 -18.26 -6.61 -10.86
C ARG A 185 -17.16 -7.59 -11.29
N LEU A 186 -16.17 -7.79 -10.43
CA LEU A 186 -14.95 -8.53 -10.75
C LEU A 186 -14.70 -9.63 -9.72
N GLY A 187 -14.41 -10.81 -10.24
CA GLY A 187 -13.85 -11.92 -9.47
C GLY A 187 -12.35 -11.85 -9.31
N SER A 188 -11.71 -13.02 -9.17
CA SER A 188 -10.24 -13.12 -9.02
C SER A 188 -9.46 -12.54 -10.20
N THR A 189 -10.07 -12.56 -11.40
CA THR A 189 -9.47 -12.20 -12.67
C THR A 189 -10.44 -11.38 -13.54
N TRP A 190 -9.90 -10.66 -14.52
CA TRP A 190 -10.72 -9.81 -15.39
C TRP A 190 -11.73 -10.64 -16.18
N GLY A 191 -12.99 -10.20 -16.18
CA GLY A 191 -14.10 -10.89 -16.85
C GLY A 191 -14.66 -12.10 -16.08
N ARG A 192 -14.04 -12.51 -14.97
CA ARG A 192 -14.59 -13.57 -14.10
C ARG A 192 -15.76 -13.00 -13.30
N GLN A 193 -16.91 -13.67 -13.40
CA GLN A 193 -18.10 -13.35 -12.60
C GLN A 193 -18.01 -13.98 -11.21
N THR A 194 -18.67 -13.35 -10.24
CA THR A 194 -18.75 -13.85 -8.86
C THR A 194 -20.18 -13.96 -8.37
N ASP A 195 -20.45 -14.98 -7.59
CA ASP A 195 -21.58 -15.03 -6.67
C ASP A 195 -21.18 -14.45 -5.31
N VAL A 196 -22.15 -13.85 -4.64
CA VAL A 196 -21.96 -13.21 -3.34
C VAL A 196 -22.88 -13.89 -2.34
N PHE A 197 -22.32 -14.27 -1.21
CA PHE A 197 -23.03 -14.92 -0.12
C PHE A 197 -22.85 -14.13 1.15
N VAL A 198 -23.86 -14.18 2.02
CA VAL A 198 -23.81 -13.60 3.36
C VAL A 198 -24.02 -14.68 4.41
N ALA A 199 -23.34 -14.52 5.53
CA ALA A 199 -23.55 -15.30 6.73
C ALA A 199 -24.38 -14.46 7.71
N VAL A 200 -25.48 -15.03 8.20
CA VAL A 200 -26.43 -14.35 9.09
C VAL A 200 -26.69 -15.15 10.36
N ARG A 201 -26.91 -14.46 11.47
CA ARG A 201 -27.38 -15.05 12.74
C ARG A 201 -28.84 -14.69 12.95
N GLU A 202 -29.60 -15.65 13.45
CA GLU A 202 -30.95 -15.36 13.95
C GLU A 202 -30.88 -14.39 15.15
N LYS A 203 -31.70 -13.34 15.11
CA LYS A 203 -31.96 -12.45 16.24
C LYS A 203 -33.44 -12.47 16.60
N PRO A 204 -33.80 -12.27 17.88
CA PRO A 204 -35.17 -11.91 18.24
C PRO A 204 -35.55 -10.61 17.54
N ASN A 205 -36.65 -10.58 16.79
CA ASN A 205 -37.16 -9.32 16.23
C ASN A 205 -38.00 -8.61 17.30
N GLU A 206 -37.51 -7.46 17.78
CA GLU A 206 -38.20 -6.69 18.84
C GLU A 206 -39.49 -6.01 18.35
N LYS A 207 -39.71 -5.89 17.03
CA LYS A 207 -40.82 -5.10 16.45
C LYS A 207 -41.97 -5.92 15.89
N GLU A 208 -41.71 -7.14 15.47
CA GLU A 208 -42.72 -8.10 15.02
C GLU A 208 -42.37 -9.40 15.72
N ASN A 209 -43.29 -10.03 16.46
CA ASN A 209 -43.09 -11.32 17.15
C ASN A 209 -42.61 -12.44 16.18
N GLY A 210 -41.34 -12.38 15.79
CA GLY A 210 -40.76 -13.08 14.66
C GLY A 210 -39.23 -13.09 14.76
N LYS A 211 -38.57 -13.70 13.77
CA LYS A 211 -37.12 -13.84 13.72
C LYS A 211 -36.52 -12.77 12.80
N GLY A 212 -35.58 -11.98 13.30
CA GLY A 212 -34.74 -11.10 12.50
C GLY A 212 -33.44 -11.80 12.11
N GLU A 213 -32.73 -11.25 11.13
CA GLU A 213 -31.39 -11.71 10.75
C GLU A 213 -30.37 -10.59 11.00
N GLU A 214 -29.23 -10.94 11.58
CA GLU A 214 -28.05 -10.07 11.60
C GLU A 214 -27.00 -10.61 10.63
N LEU A 215 -26.58 -9.79 9.67
CA LEU A 215 -25.41 -10.07 8.85
C LEU A 215 -24.13 -10.00 9.69
N VAL A 216 -23.44 -11.13 9.76
CA VAL A 216 -22.19 -11.30 10.53
C VAL A 216 -21.00 -11.67 9.66
N GLY A 217 -21.21 -11.89 8.36
CA GLY A 217 -20.13 -12.11 7.40
C GLY A 217 -20.61 -12.11 5.97
N TYR A 218 -19.68 -12.06 5.03
CA TYR A 218 -19.93 -12.26 3.61
C TYR A 218 -18.68 -12.79 2.91
N PHE A 219 -18.87 -13.37 1.74
CA PHE A 219 -17.77 -13.76 0.86
C PHE A 219 -18.19 -13.73 -0.60
N LEU A 220 -17.20 -13.55 -1.47
CA LEU A 220 -17.32 -13.68 -2.91
C LEU A 220 -16.83 -15.06 -3.32
N LEU A 221 -17.49 -15.66 -4.30
CA LEU A 221 -17.09 -16.92 -4.90
C LEU A 221 -17.06 -16.75 -6.41
N ASP A 222 -15.92 -17.05 -7.04
CA ASP A 222 -15.85 -17.07 -8.50
C ASP A 222 -16.81 -18.13 -9.07
N ARG A 223 -17.52 -17.76 -10.14
CA ARG A 223 -18.33 -18.70 -10.92
C ARG A 223 -17.41 -19.59 -11.75
N ALA A 224 -17.21 -20.81 -11.26
CA ALA A 224 -16.41 -21.84 -11.89
C ALA A 224 -16.78 -23.21 -11.32
N ASP A 225 -16.75 -24.25 -12.15
CA ASP A 225 -17.13 -25.61 -11.73
C ASP A 225 -15.94 -26.42 -11.20
N GLU A 226 -14.71 -26.07 -11.60
CA GLU A 226 -13.48 -26.83 -11.33
C GLU A 226 -12.53 -26.15 -10.32
N GLU A 227 -13.00 -25.09 -9.66
CA GLU A 227 -12.22 -24.37 -8.65
C GLU A 227 -13.13 -23.83 -7.53
N VAL A 228 -12.54 -23.57 -6.36
CA VAL A 228 -13.16 -22.80 -5.28
C VAL A 228 -12.25 -21.62 -4.99
N THR A 229 -12.52 -20.52 -5.69
CA THR A 229 -11.74 -19.29 -5.61
C THR A 229 -12.57 -18.19 -4.95
N VAL A 230 -12.01 -17.60 -3.89
CA VAL A 230 -12.66 -16.62 -3.01
C VAL A 230 -11.92 -15.28 -3.12
N PRO A 231 -12.41 -14.34 -3.95
CA PRO A 231 -11.76 -13.03 -4.13
C PRO A 231 -11.79 -12.15 -2.88
N GLU A 232 -12.80 -12.32 -2.03
CA GLU A 232 -13.03 -11.49 -0.86
C GLU A 232 -13.84 -12.27 0.19
N VAL A 233 -13.50 -12.13 1.47
CA VAL A 233 -14.23 -12.71 2.58
C VAL A 233 -13.97 -11.92 3.85
N GLU A 234 -15.03 -11.57 4.56
CA GLU A 234 -14.96 -10.86 5.83
C GLU A 234 -16.06 -11.34 6.78
N ALA A 235 -15.76 -11.39 8.07
CA ALA A 235 -16.75 -11.70 9.10
C ALA A 235 -16.42 -11.02 10.43
N VAL A 236 -17.44 -10.78 11.26
CA VAL A 236 -17.29 -10.08 12.54
C VAL A 236 -16.44 -10.86 13.55
N ASP A 237 -16.42 -12.18 13.47
CA ASP A 237 -15.67 -13.05 14.38
C ASP A 237 -15.18 -14.35 13.73
N ALA A 238 -14.30 -15.06 14.44
CA ALA A 238 -13.65 -16.28 13.98
C ALA A 238 -14.63 -17.45 13.79
N ALA A 239 -15.70 -17.55 14.59
CA ALA A 239 -16.68 -18.62 14.47
C ALA A 239 -17.45 -18.53 13.14
N THR A 240 -17.81 -17.31 12.72
CA THR A 240 -18.40 -17.10 11.38
C THR A 240 -17.41 -17.44 10.26
N LEU A 241 -16.11 -17.10 10.41
CA LEU A 241 -15.09 -17.48 9.43
C LEU A 241 -14.91 -19.01 9.33
N GLU A 242 -14.90 -19.71 10.46
CA GLU A 242 -14.84 -21.19 10.49
C GLU A 242 -16.04 -21.80 9.77
N ALA A 243 -17.25 -21.27 9.99
CA ALA A 243 -18.44 -21.72 9.29
C ALA A 243 -18.42 -21.44 7.77
N ILE A 244 -17.92 -20.26 7.36
CA ILE A 244 -17.70 -19.94 5.95
C ILE A 244 -16.67 -20.92 5.34
N LEU A 245 -15.56 -21.19 6.03
CA LEU A 245 -14.56 -22.16 5.57
C LEU A 245 -15.14 -23.57 5.46
N ALA A 246 -15.94 -24.01 6.43
CA ALA A 246 -16.62 -25.30 6.39
C ALA A 246 -17.62 -25.41 5.22
N HIS A 247 -18.33 -24.32 4.90
CA HIS A 247 -19.19 -24.24 3.73
C HIS A 247 -18.39 -24.37 2.43
N LEU A 248 -17.31 -23.60 2.30
CA LEU A 248 -16.43 -23.64 1.14
C LEU A 248 -15.72 -25.00 0.97
N ALA A 249 -15.34 -25.65 2.07
CA ALA A 249 -14.72 -26.97 2.04
C ALA A 249 -15.68 -28.05 1.52
N ARG A 250 -16.95 -28.03 1.95
CA ARG A 250 -17.99 -28.92 1.40
C ARG A 250 -18.16 -28.71 -0.11
N LEU A 251 -18.21 -27.45 -0.54
CA LEU A 251 -18.27 -27.12 -1.96
C LEU A 251 -17.04 -27.63 -2.73
N ALA A 252 -15.84 -27.52 -2.15
CA ALA A 252 -14.62 -28.03 -2.77
C ALA A 252 -14.64 -29.55 -2.91
N VAL A 253 -15.16 -30.28 -1.91
CA VAL A 253 -15.38 -31.74 -1.99
C VAL A 253 -16.39 -32.10 -3.07
N GLU A 254 -17.53 -31.40 -3.12
CA GLU A 254 -18.57 -31.60 -4.15
C GLU A 254 -18.00 -31.39 -5.57
N ARG A 255 -17.17 -30.35 -5.74
CA ARG A 255 -16.46 -30.04 -7.00
C ARG A 255 -15.20 -30.87 -7.24
N ARG A 256 -14.80 -31.72 -6.29
CA ARG A 256 -13.58 -32.54 -6.34
C ARG A 256 -12.29 -31.73 -6.54
N VAL A 257 -12.22 -30.57 -5.91
CA VAL A 257 -11.04 -29.68 -5.93
C VAL A 257 -10.16 -29.99 -4.72
N ASP A 258 -8.86 -30.11 -4.94
CA ASP A 258 -7.89 -30.48 -3.90
C ASP A 258 -7.51 -29.30 -2.99
N HIS A 259 -7.63 -28.06 -3.47
CA HIS A 259 -7.29 -26.83 -2.76
C HIS A 259 -8.35 -25.73 -2.94
N LEU A 260 -8.54 -24.91 -1.91
CA LEU A 260 -9.26 -23.64 -2.01
C LEU A 260 -8.28 -22.50 -2.22
N THR A 261 -8.65 -21.49 -3.01
CA THR A 261 -7.82 -20.31 -3.30
C THR A 261 -8.48 -19.04 -2.80
N PHE A 262 -7.74 -18.17 -2.12
CA PHE A 262 -8.20 -16.88 -1.64
C PHE A 262 -7.32 -15.75 -2.19
N HIS A 263 -7.94 -14.68 -2.68
CA HIS A 263 -7.25 -13.44 -3.08
C HIS A 263 -7.51 -12.33 -2.06
N ILE A 264 -7.21 -12.61 -0.81
CA ILE A 264 -7.35 -11.69 0.31
C ILE A 264 -6.00 -11.18 0.80
N HIS A 265 -6.01 -10.07 1.54
CA HIS A 265 -4.80 -9.56 2.19
C HIS A 265 -4.20 -10.63 3.14
N PRO A 266 -2.87 -10.83 3.20
CA PRO A 266 -2.23 -11.87 4.02
C PRO A 266 -2.44 -11.73 5.55
N ASP A 267 -2.72 -10.51 6.01
CA ASP A 267 -3.19 -10.20 7.37
C ASP A 267 -4.72 -10.07 7.54
N ALA A 268 -5.53 -10.55 6.59
CA ALA A 268 -6.97 -10.67 6.79
C ALA A 268 -7.31 -11.70 7.88
N ASP A 269 -8.47 -11.57 8.53
CA ASP A 269 -8.84 -12.49 9.61
C ASP A 269 -9.00 -13.93 9.09
N MET A 270 -9.57 -14.11 7.89
CA MET A 270 -9.58 -15.42 7.22
C MET A 270 -8.16 -15.93 6.95
N ALA A 271 -7.25 -15.08 6.48
CA ALA A 271 -5.86 -15.47 6.23
C ALA A 271 -5.15 -15.96 7.50
N ARG A 272 -5.47 -15.37 8.67
CA ARG A 272 -4.96 -15.84 9.97
C ARG A 272 -5.58 -17.17 10.38
N LEU A 273 -6.89 -17.36 10.17
CA LEU A 273 -7.58 -18.62 10.43
C LEU A 273 -7.00 -19.76 9.57
N LEU A 274 -6.77 -19.52 8.29
CA LEU A 274 -6.27 -20.51 7.34
C LEU A 274 -4.90 -21.11 7.72
N ARG A 275 -4.10 -20.41 8.54
CA ARG A 275 -2.81 -20.92 9.06
C ARG A 275 -2.98 -22.19 9.87
N PHE A 276 -4.10 -22.34 10.59
CA PHE A 276 -4.41 -23.54 11.38
C PHE A 276 -4.78 -24.75 10.50
N TYR A 277 -5.05 -24.52 9.21
CA TYR A 277 -5.45 -25.54 8.24
C TYR A 277 -4.36 -25.80 7.19
N GLY A 278 -3.11 -25.38 7.45
CA GLY A 278 -1.97 -25.67 6.59
C GLY A 278 -1.95 -24.85 5.29
N SER A 279 -2.31 -23.57 5.37
CA SER A 279 -2.30 -22.68 4.20
C SER A 279 -0.90 -22.30 3.72
N GLU A 280 -0.73 -22.19 2.40
CA GLU A 280 0.39 -21.51 1.74
C GLU A 280 -0.02 -20.05 1.45
N VAL A 281 0.85 -19.09 1.80
CA VAL A 281 0.64 -17.66 1.53
C VAL A 281 1.69 -17.18 0.54
N THR A 282 1.26 -16.74 -0.64
CA THR A 282 2.10 -16.10 -1.66
C THR A 282 1.82 -14.60 -1.68
N VAL A 283 2.84 -13.79 -1.36
CA VAL A 283 2.82 -12.33 -1.55
C VAL A 283 3.80 -11.96 -2.66
N THR A 284 3.31 -11.25 -3.68
CA THR A 284 4.13 -10.86 -4.83
C THR A 284 4.39 -9.36 -4.81
N TYR A 285 5.68 -9.00 -4.82
CA TYR A 285 6.20 -7.65 -5.02
C TYR A 285 6.71 -7.54 -6.45
N SER A 286 5.96 -6.85 -7.32
CA SER A 286 6.38 -6.69 -8.71
C SER A 286 7.44 -5.59 -8.86
N PHE A 287 8.33 -5.74 -9.84
CA PHE A 287 9.35 -4.74 -10.13
C PHE A 287 8.75 -3.49 -10.76
N ASP A 288 8.17 -3.62 -11.96
CA ASP A 288 7.71 -2.48 -12.78
C ASP A 288 6.39 -2.77 -13.54
N ARG A 289 5.55 -3.64 -12.97
CA ARG A 289 4.24 -4.06 -13.51
C ARG A 289 3.24 -4.30 -12.39
N GLY A 290 1.99 -4.62 -12.74
CA GLY A 290 0.94 -4.91 -11.78
C GLY A 290 0.45 -3.62 -11.14
N PRO A 291 0.01 -3.63 -9.87
CA PRO A 291 -0.57 -2.44 -9.26
C PRO A 291 0.51 -1.39 -8.94
N MET A 292 0.46 -0.28 -9.67
CA MET A 292 1.39 0.84 -9.58
C MET A 292 0.66 2.08 -9.09
N ALA A 293 1.37 2.94 -8.35
CA ALA A 293 0.84 4.20 -7.85
C ALA A 293 1.76 5.37 -8.20
N ARG A 294 1.18 6.57 -8.12
CA ARG A 294 1.86 7.85 -8.27
C ARG A 294 1.20 8.88 -7.35
N ILE A 295 2.00 9.69 -6.66
CA ILE A 295 1.51 10.93 -6.04
C ILE A 295 1.27 11.98 -7.13
N ILE A 296 0.08 12.57 -7.14
CA ILE A 296 -0.31 13.63 -8.07
C ILE A 296 -0.01 14.99 -7.45
N ASN A 297 -0.55 15.21 -6.24
CA ASN A 297 -0.39 16.44 -5.46
C ASN A 297 0.18 16.10 -4.07
N LEU A 298 1.46 16.39 -3.85
CA LEU A 298 2.19 16.05 -2.62
C LEU A 298 1.59 16.73 -1.40
N GLU A 299 1.38 18.04 -1.48
CA GLU A 299 0.87 18.83 -0.36
C GLU A 299 -0.54 18.38 0.03
N SER A 300 -1.46 18.28 -0.94
CA SER A 300 -2.83 17.81 -0.67
C SER A 300 -2.83 16.41 -0.07
N THR A 301 -1.99 15.50 -0.58
CA THR A 301 -1.83 14.15 -0.02
C THR A 301 -1.39 14.20 1.44
N LEU A 302 -0.33 14.94 1.76
CA LEU A 302 0.19 15.02 3.13
C LEU A 302 -0.78 15.72 4.08
N ARG A 303 -1.45 16.79 3.63
CA ARG A 303 -2.48 17.50 4.42
C ARG A 303 -3.63 16.59 4.79
N LYS A 304 -4.15 15.82 3.84
CA LYS A 304 -5.20 14.83 4.11
C LYS A 304 -4.71 13.73 5.05
N LEU A 305 -3.45 13.31 4.94
CA LEU A 305 -2.86 12.29 5.81
C LEU A 305 -2.45 12.78 7.20
N LEU A 306 -2.55 14.07 7.52
CA LEU A 306 -2.20 14.60 8.85
C LEU A 306 -2.83 13.82 10.03
N PRO A 307 -4.11 13.38 10.00
CA PRO A 307 -4.68 12.57 11.08
C PRO A 307 -3.94 11.24 11.29
N VAL A 308 -3.46 10.61 10.21
CA VAL A 308 -2.68 9.36 10.26
C VAL A 308 -1.28 9.63 10.78
N LEU A 309 -0.61 10.66 10.21
CA LEU A 309 0.77 11.01 10.57
C LEU A 309 0.87 11.47 12.04
N ASN A 310 -0.08 12.28 12.52
CA ASN A 310 -0.14 12.70 13.92
C ASN A 310 -0.41 11.52 14.87
N ARG A 311 -1.30 10.58 14.47
CA ARG A 311 -1.54 9.36 15.25
C ARG A 311 -0.28 8.51 15.39
N ARG A 312 0.44 8.30 14.28
CA ARG A 312 1.71 7.56 14.26
C ARG A 312 2.77 8.27 15.12
N LEU A 313 2.90 9.59 14.99
CA LEU A 313 3.81 10.40 15.79
C LEU A 313 3.53 10.27 17.30
N ALA A 314 2.26 10.38 17.70
CA ALA A 314 1.84 10.23 19.09
C ALA A 314 2.11 8.82 19.65
N GLN A 315 1.90 7.77 18.84
CA GLN A 315 2.20 6.38 19.23
C GLN A 315 3.70 6.14 19.44
N GLY A 316 4.56 6.76 18.63
CA GLY A 316 6.01 6.69 18.82
C GLY A 316 6.50 7.44 20.06
N ALA A 317 5.91 8.61 20.35
CA ALA A 317 6.22 9.38 21.54
C ALA A 317 5.78 8.68 22.84
N ALA A 318 4.69 7.90 22.79
CA ALA A 318 4.14 7.18 23.93
C ALA A 318 4.82 5.84 24.25
N ALA A 319 5.80 5.39 23.45
CA ALA A 319 6.51 4.13 23.65
C ALA A 319 7.86 4.37 24.37
N PRO A 320 7.99 4.12 25.68
CA PRO A 320 9.29 4.12 26.34
C PRO A 320 10.01 2.81 25.97
N GLY A 321 11.16 2.87 25.28
CA GLY A 321 12.08 1.73 25.18
C GLY A 321 12.04 0.88 23.89
N ALA A 322 11.32 1.25 22.83
CA ALA A 322 11.26 0.44 21.60
C ALA A 322 12.54 0.43 20.73
N ALA A 323 13.59 1.18 21.10
CA ALA A 323 14.91 1.08 20.48
C ALA A 323 15.63 -0.23 20.85
N ALA A 324 15.25 -0.90 21.96
CA ALA A 324 15.86 -2.16 22.37
C ALA A 324 15.27 -3.40 21.66
N ALA A 325 14.02 -3.33 21.17
CA ALA A 325 13.32 -4.50 20.61
C ALA A 325 13.48 -4.69 19.09
N ARG A 326 14.01 -3.69 18.36
CA ARG A 326 14.23 -3.80 16.90
C ARG A 326 15.52 -4.50 16.51
N ALA A 327 16.46 -4.69 17.44
CA ALA A 327 17.69 -5.45 17.19
C ALA A 327 17.48 -6.98 17.18
N ASP A 328 16.42 -7.49 17.82
CA ASP A 328 16.19 -8.95 17.93
C ASP A 328 15.27 -9.53 16.84
N ALA A 329 14.54 -8.71 16.09
CA ALA A 329 13.63 -9.20 15.05
C ALA A 329 14.31 -9.50 13.69
N THR A 330 15.58 -9.11 13.52
CA THR A 330 16.40 -9.41 12.33
C THR A 330 17.42 -10.54 12.56
N ALA A 331 17.46 -11.15 13.75
CA ALA A 331 18.35 -12.26 14.09
C ALA A 331 17.62 -13.62 14.29
N GLY A 332 16.42 -13.76 13.74
CA GLY A 332 15.64 -15.01 13.76
C GLY A 332 15.62 -15.76 12.42
N ALA A 333 16.68 -15.65 11.61
CA ALA A 333 16.80 -16.35 10.33
C ALA A 333 18.23 -16.85 10.05
N ALA A 334 18.88 -17.44 11.06
CA ALA A 334 20.04 -18.31 10.86
C ALA A 334 20.30 -19.11 12.15
N GLY A 335 19.93 -20.40 12.17
CA GLY A 335 20.32 -21.29 13.27
C GLY A 335 19.27 -22.33 13.65
N ALA A 336 19.03 -23.30 12.77
CA ALA A 336 18.42 -24.56 13.16
C ALA A 336 19.10 -25.71 12.39
N THR A 337 20.32 -26.05 12.81
CA THR A 337 20.89 -27.38 12.54
C THR A 337 20.83 -28.18 13.82
N GLY A 338 19.98 -29.20 13.82
CA GLY A 338 19.82 -30.11 14.96
C GLY A 338 18.51 -30.89 14.85
N VAL A 339 18.34 -31.66 13.79
CA VAL A 339 17.33 -32.73 13.77
C VAL A 339 18.09 -34.05 13.79
N ASP A 340 18.00 -34.71 14.93
CA ASP A 340 18.32 -36.12 15.10
C ASP A 340 17.27 -36.92 14.34
N ALA A 341 17.68 -37.58 13.26
CA ALA A 341 16.84 -38.49 12.49
C ALA A 341 17.63 -39.77 12.24
N THR A 342 17.17 -40.81 12.92
CA THR A 342 17.55 -42.21 12.74
C THR A 342 17.36 -42.65 11.29
N ALA A 343 18.44 -43.12 10.67
CA ALA A 343 18.42 -43.77 9.36
C ALA A 343 18.18 -45.28 9.49
N PRO A 344 17.67 -45.96 8.45
CA PRO A 344 18.04 -47.32 8.15
C PRO A 344 19.09 -47.38 7.03
N ALA A 345 19.97 -48.37 7.16
CA ALA A 345 21.12 -48.66 6.31
C ALA A 345 20.77 -49.04 4.86
N THR A 346 21.69 -48.86 3.89
CA THR A 346 22.62 -49.86 3.28
C THR A 346 23.37 -49.18 2.07
N PRO A 347 24.33 -49.81 1.34
CA PRO A 347 25.77 -49.68 1.56
C PRO A 347 26.62 -49.06 0.41
N THR A 348 27.85 -48.67 0.78
CA THR A 348 29.16 -48.71 0.04
C THR A 348 29.27 -48.24 -1.42
N ALA A 349 30.11 -47.22 -1.68
CA ALA A 349 31.50 -47.38 -2.20
C ALA A 349 32.08 -46.07 -2.79
N SER A 350 33.34 -45.80 -2.41
CA SER A 350 34.46 -45.21 -3.19
C SER A 350 34.37 -43.83 -3.86
N GLY A 351 35.34 -42.96 -3.51
CA GLY A 351 36.17 -42.32 -4.54
C GLY A 351 36.44 -40.80 -4.42
N VAL A 352 37.63 -40.49 -3.88
CA VAL A 352 38.56 -39.42 -4.31
C VAL A 352 38.29 -37.96 -3.93
N THR A 353 39.34 -37.37 -3.35
CA THR A 353 39.59 -36.04 -2.78
C THR A 353 39.61 -34.87 -3.78
N PRO A 354 39.49 -33.62 -3.27
CA PRO A 354 40.39 -32.56 -3.72
C PRO A 354 41.04 -31.76 -2.58
N ALA A 355 41.96 -30.90 -3.01
CA ALA A 355 43.12 -30.39 -2.30
C ALA A 355 42.91 -29.17 -1.38
N THR A 356 43.95 -28.97 -0.57
CA THR A 356 44.27 -27.98 0.46
C THR A 356 44.22 -26.49 0.08
N ALA A 357 43.75 -25.66 1.01
CA ALA A 357 44.32 -24.35 1.41
C ALA A 357 43.67 -23.92 2.76
N ALA A 358 44.37 -24.10 3.88
CA ALA A 358 45.18 -23.08 4.58
C ALA A 358 44.36 -22.11 5.45
N THR A 359 44.30 -22.41 6.75
CA THR A 359 43.86 -21.54 7.85
C THR A 359 45.00 -20.63 8.30
N PRO A 360 44.70 -19.39 8.73
CA PRO A 360 45.37 -18.82 9.90
C PRO A 360 44.31 -18.39 10.93
N SER A 361 44.25 -19.02 12.10
CA SER A 361 45.01 -18.70 13.33
C SER A 361 44.56 -17.41 14.01
N ALA A 362 43.93 -17.61 15.17
CA ALA A 362 43.42 -16.60 16.07
C ALA A 362 44.52 -15.66 16.60
N VAL A 363 44.20 -14.37 16.71
CA VAL A 363 44.99 -13.39 17.45
C VAL A 363 44.18 -12.93 18.66
N LYS A 364 44.87 -12.92 19.80
CA LYS A 364 44.38 -12.62 21.15
C LYS A 364 43.92 -11.16 21.31
N ALA A 365 42.97 -11.00 22.22
CA ALA A 365 42.52 -9.74 22.79
C ALA A 365 43.64 -9.02 23.55
N GLY A 366 43.78 -7.72 23.27
CA GLY A 366 44.65 -6.79 24.00
C GLY A 366 44.64 -5.41 23.35
N ASP A 367 44.19 -4.42 24.13
CA ASP A 367 44.37 -2.97 24.00
C ASP A 367 43.62 -2.19 22.90
N VAL A 368 42.44 -1.66 23.27
CA VAL A 368 41.83 -0.46 22.67
C VAL A 368 41.64 0.59 23.79
N PRO A 369 42.11 1.85 23.64
CA PRO A 369 41.99 2.87 24.66
C PRO A 369 40.56 3.43 24.76
N GLY A 370 40.05 3.49 25.99
CA GLY A 370 39.14 4.53 26.50
C GLY A 370 37.92 4.91 25.67
N VAL A 371 36.84 4.11 25.78
CA VAL A 371 35.48 4.59 25.48
C VAL A 371 35.09 5.58 26.58
N GLY A 372 35.19 6.87 26.28
CA GLY A 372 34.53 7.90 27.07
C GLY A 372 33.03 7.61 27.09
N ALA A 373 32.44 7.67 28.28
CA ALA A 373 31.03 7.41 28.55
C ALA A 373 30.13 8.02 27.47
N GLY A 374 29.65 7.16 26.56
CA GLY A 374 28.67 7.49 25.56
C GLY A 374 27.35 7.78 26.27
N THR A 375 26.89 9.00 26.11
CA THR A 375 25.56 9.48 26.49
C THR A 375 24.49 8.46 26.14
N GLU A 376 23.68 8.10 27.13
CA GLU A 376 22.44 7.34 26.94
C GLU A 376 21.58 7.97 25.83
N PRO A 377 20.85 7.18 25.02
CA PRO A 377 19.88 7.71 24.08
C PRO A 377 18.70 8.29 24.88
N GLN A 378 18.81 9.56 25.26
CA GLN A 378 17.70 10.33 25.80
C GLN A 378 16.58 10.37 24.77
N GLY A 379 15.35 10.08 25.19
CA GLY A 379 14.16 10.14 24.33
C GLY A 379 14.04 11.49 23.63
N ARG A 380 14.32 11.52 22.32
CA ARG A 380 14.53 12.73 21.53
C ARG A 380 13.30 13.12 20.71
N PHE A 381 12.23 13.49 21.38
CA PHE A 381 11.25 14.46 20.88
C PHE A 381 10.70 15.29 22.06
N SER A 382 11.60 15.64 23.00
CA SER A 382 11.29 16.44 24.18
C SER A 382 11.22 17.92 23.81
N GLY A 383 10.05 18.40 23.42
CA GLY A 383 9.68 19.83 23.47
C GLY A 383 10.37 20.82 22.52
N GLU A 384 11.45 20.46 21.83
CA GLU A 384 12.11 21.32 20.85
C GLU A 384 11.42 21.23 19.48
N ARG A 385 11.25 22.39 18.84
CA ARG A 385 10.70 22.49 17.48
C ARG A 385 11.68 21.85 16.50
N PHE A 386 11.23 20.86 15.74
CA PHE A 386 12.00 20.25 14.66
C PHE A 386 11.36 20.62 13.32
N GLU A 387 12.15 21.08 12.36
CA GLU A 387 11.69 21.42 11.02
C GLU A 387 12.38 20.56 9.97
N LEU A 388 11.61 20.12 8.98
CA LEU A 388 12.10 19.29 7.89
C LEU A 388 11.51 19.75 6.56
N GLY A 389 12.37 20.09 5.61
CA GLY A 389 12.01 20.21 4.21
C GLY A 389 11.98 18.85 3.53
N LEU A 390 10.83 18.50 2.95
CA LEU A 390 10.70 17.34 2.08
C LEU A 390 10.66 17.83 0.62
N VAL A 391 11.67 17.46 -0.16
CA VAL A 391 11.78 17.83 -1.57
C VAL A 391 11.64 16.58 -2.43
N ILE A 392 10.59 16.54 -3.24
CA ILE A 392 10.25 15.40 -4.10
C ILE A 392 10.33 15.82 -5.56
N TRP A 393 11.06 15.08 -6.39
CA TRP A 393 11.16 15.35 -7.82
C TRP A 393 10.79 14.11 -8.61
N ASP A 394 10.24 14.34 -9.78
CA ASP A 394 9.92 13.27 -10.71
C ASP A 394 11.18 12.94 -11.53
N ALA A 395 11.81 11.80 -11.20
CA ALA A 395 13.00 11.32 -11.89
C ALA A 395 12.69 10.86 -13.32
N ASN A 396 11.41 10.58 -13.62
CA ASN A 396 11.00 9.90 -14.83
C ASN A 396 9.94 10.65 -15.64
N SER A 397 9.47 11.84 -15.24
CA SER A 397 8.61 12.70 -16.07
C SER A 397 9.38 13.07 -17.32
N ALA A 398 9.24 12.17 -18.28
CA ALA A 398 9.75 12.11 -19.63
C ALA A 398 11.00 12.97 -19.87
N ARG A 399 12.22 12.38 -19.80
CA ARG A 399 13.51 12.98 -20.21
C ARG A 399 13.29 14.36 -20.85
N PRO A 400 13.18 15.43 -20.06
CA PRO A 400 13.26 16.74 -20.65
C PRO A 400 14.68 16.77 -21.16
N ASP A 401 14.83 16.96 -22.45
CA ASP A 401 16.08 17.50 -22.94
C ASP A 401 16.46 18.65 -21.99
N LEU A 402 17.50 18.44 -21.19
CA LEU A 402 18.00 19.41 -20.20
C LEU A 402 18.50 20.71 -20.89
N SER A 403 18.51 20.75 -22.23
CA SER A 403 18.83 21.92 -23.04
C SER A 403 17.62 22.71 -23.54
N SER A 404 16.38 22.27 -23.28
CA SER A 404 15.16 22.99 -23.66
C SER A 404 14.57 23.77 -22.47
N PRO A 405 14.73 25.11 -22.41
CA PRO A 405 14.15 25.93 -21.35
C PRO A 405 12.63 26.02 -21.55
N GLY A 406 11.88 25.15 -20.87
CA GLY A 406 10.41 25.17 -20.90
C GLY A 406 9.73 23.85 -20.50
N ALA A 407 10.41 22.70 -20.60
CA ALA A 407 9.92 21.41 -20.13
C ALA A 407 10.56 21.05 -18.78
N GLY A 408 10.24 21.84 -17.75
CA GLY A 408 10.92 21.76 -16.44
C GLY A 408 10.71 20.42 -15.74
N ALA A 409 11.77 19.87 -15.15
CA ALA A 409 11.66 18.78 -14.18
C ALA A 409 10.62 19.17 -13.10
N HIS A 410 9.55 18.38 -12.98
CA HIS A 410 8.52 18.64 -11.98
C HIS A 410 9.05 18.21 -10.61
N TRP A 411 9.14 19.17 -9.70
CA TRP A 411 9.43 18.93 -8.30
C TRP A 411 8.38 19.61 -7.43
N GLN A 412 8.18 19.08 -6.24
CA GLN A 412 7.26 19.57 -5.21
C GLN A 412 8.04 19.60 -3.90
N ALA A 413 7.90 20.66 -3.12
CA ALA A 413 8.56 20.78 -1.83
C ALA A 413 7.57 21.23 -0.77
N VAL A 414 7.65 20.63 0.41
CA VAL A 414 6.87 21.03 1.57
C VAL A 414 7.79 21.15 2.78
N ARG A 415 7.47 22.09 3.67
CA ARG A 415 8.11 22.22 4.98
C ARG A 415 7.19 21.60 6.02
N LEU A 416 7.71 20.63 6.75
CA LEU A 416 7.06 19.96 7.84
C LEU A 416 7.61 20.52 9.14
N ARG A 417 6.76 21.16 9.94
CA ARG A 417 7.11 21.56 11.30
C ARG A 417 6.51 20.58 12.28
N PHE A 418 7.35 20.05 13.16
CA PHE A 418 7.00 19.13 14.23
C PHE A 418 7.05 19.89 15.56
N GLY A 419 5.94 19.89 16.27
CA GLY A 419 5.89 20.52 17.59
C GLY A 419 4.75 19.96 18.42
N LEU A 420 4.85 20.14 19.73
CA LEU A 420 3.70 20.00 20.63
C LEU A 420 2.84 21.26 20.47
N THR A 421 1.60 21.14 19.99
CA THR A 421 0.78 22.34 19.70
C THR A 421 0.33 23.07 20.97
N GLY A 422 0.58 24.37 20.98
CA GLY A 422 -0.07 25.40 21.79
C GLY A 422 -0.02 26.72 21.01
N THR A 423 -0.99 27.63 21.23
CA THR A 423 -0.88 29.01 20.73
C THR A 423 0.44 29.63 21.18
N PRO A 424 1.04 30.60 20.44
CA PRO A 424 2.33 31.21 20.79
C PRO A 424 2.45 31.75 22.22
N ASP A 425 1.31 31.93 22.91
CA ASP A 425 1.16 32.65 24.17
C ASP A 425 0.63 31.80 25.36
N SER A 426 0.51 30.48 25.22
CA SER A 426 -0.07 29.63 26.30
C SER A 426 0.91 28.59 26.84
N SER A 427 1.16 28.64 28.16
CA SER A 427 2.08 27.79 28.93
C SER A 427 1.59 26.36 29.23
N ARG A 428 0.66 25.81 28.44
CA ARG A 428 0.17 24.42 28.57
C ARG A 428 -0.02 23.78 27.20
N TRP A 429 0.75 22.71 26.92
CA TRP A 429 0.82 22.02 25.62
C TRP A 429 0.24 20.60 25.75
N ALA A 430 -0.56 20.12 24.78
CA ALA A 430 -1.39 18.92 24.97
C ALA A 430 -1.11 17.71 24.04
N ALA A 431 -0.53 17.87 22.84
CA ALA A 431 -0.22 16.75 21.93
C ALA A 431 0.80 17.10 20.82
N PRO A 432 1.57 16.13 20.28
CA PRO A 432 2.43 16.35 19.11
C PRO A 432 1.59 16.53 17.84
N ALA A 433 1.94 17.52 17.03
CA ALA A 433 1.29 17.80 15.76
C ALA A 433 2.30 18.18 14.68
N ILE A 434 1.92 17.86 13.44
CA ILE A 434 2.63 18.21 12.21
C ILE A 434 1.89 19.37 11.55
N VAL A 435 2.62 20.42 11.22
CA VAL A 435 2.13 21.55 10.41
C VAL A 435 2.84 21.51 9.06
N ILE A 436 2.06 21.63 7.98
CA ILE A 436 2.58 21.65 6.60
C ILE A 436 2.52 23.09 6.10
N GLU A 437 3.68 23.60 5.71
CA GLU A 437 3.85 24.88 5.04
C GLU A 437 4.36 24.66 3.63
N GLU A 438 3.84 25.44 2.69
CA GLU A 438 4.33 25.44 1.32
C GLU A 438 5.74 26.05 1.29
N VAL A 439 6.64 25.44 0.52
CA VAL A 439 7.93 26.05 0.24
C VAL A 439 7.78 26.86 -1.04
N GLU A 440 7.77 28.19 -0.92
CA GLU A 440 7.64 29.08 -2.08
C GLU A 440 8.65 28.69 -3.17
N ALA A 441 8.11 28.35 -4.34
CA ALA A 441 8.92 28.00 -5.48
C ALA A 441 9.87 29.16 -5.82
N ALA A 442 11.15 28.86 -5.99
CA ALA A 442 12.12 29.81 -6.51
C ALA A 442 11.72 30.21 -7.95
N GLY A 443 10.88 31.22 -8.09
CA GLY A 443 10.63 31.95 -9.33
C GLY A 443 9.80 31.21 -10.38
N SER A 444 8.50 31.47 -10.37
CA SER A 444 7.72 31.70 -11.60
C SER A 444 8.19 32.94 -12.39
N GLY A 445 9.22 33.65 -11.92
CA GLY A 445 9.88 34.76 -12.59
C GLY A 445 11.28 34.40 -13.08
N ILE A 446 11.39 33.67 -14.19
CA ILE A 446 12.47 33.92 -15.14
C ILE A 446 11.90 34.91 -16.15
N GLN A 447 11.85 36.19 -15.80
CA GLN A 447 12.04 37.19 -16.85
C GLN A 447 13.49 37.02 -17.28
N ALA A 448 13.68 36.64 -18.54
CA ALA A 448 14.98 36.72 -19.18
C ALA A 448 15.48 38.16 -19.00
N ALA A 449 16.45 38.36 -18.11
CA ALA A 449 17.21 39.59 -18.06
C ALA A 449 18.01 39.65 -19.36
N GLN A 450 17.45 40.34 -20.35
CA GLN A 450 18.21 40.82 -21.49
C GLN A 450 19.08 42.00 -21.03
N ASP A 451 20.31 41.98 -21.51
CA ASP A 451 21.27 43.07 -21.59
C ASP A 451 21.85 43.66 -20.30
N THR A 452 23.04 43.17 -19.93
CA THR A 452 24.19 44.06 -19.73
C THR A 452 25.43 43.44 -20.36
N SER A 453 25.95 44.12 -21.38
CA SER A 453 27.18 43.78 -22.10
C SER A 453 28.42 44.19 -21.31
N GLY A 454 29.27 43.23 -20.94
CA GLY A 454 30.63 43.47 -20.45
C GLY A 454 31.36 42.14 -20.18
N PRO A 455 32.62 41.95 -20.61
CA PRO A 455 33.31 40.67 -20.42
C PRO A 455 33.87 40.57 -19.00
N ALA A 456 33.39 39.59 -18.23
CA ALA A 456 33.99 39.18 -16.96
C ALA A 456 34.81 37.88 -17.17
N PRO A 457 35.92 37.68 -16.43
CA PRO A 457 36.94 36.69 -16.76
C PRO A 457 36.50 35.26 -16.45
N ALA A 458 37.08 34.32 -17.19
CA ALA A 458 36.88 32.88 -17.04
C ALA A 458 37.39 32.37 -15.68
N ALA A 459 36.52 32.39 -14.67
CA ALA A 459 36.58 31.45 -13.56
C ALA A 459 35.73 30.23 -13.95
N GLU A 460 36.17 29.02 -13.58
CA GLU A 460 35.42 27.77 -13.73
C GLU A 460 33.98 27.97 -13.23
N ALA A 461 33.06 28.21 -14.16
CA ALA A 461 31.65 28.35 -13.84
C ALA A 461 31.15 26.95 -13.46
N SER A 462 31.06 26.67 -12.15
CA SER A 462 30.28 25.54 -11.69
C SER A 462 28.87 25.72 -12.26
N LEU A 463 28.36 24.69 -12.94
CA LEU A 463 27.00 24.71 -13.44
C LEU A 463 26.07 25.06 -12.26
N PRO A 464 25.11 26.01 -12.44
CA PRO A 464 24.21 26.36 -11.37
C PRO A 464 23.49 25.09 -10.88
N PRO A 465 23.33 24.91 -9.57
CA PRO A 465 22.66 23.73 -9.04
C PRO A 465 21.27 23.60 -9.67
N SER A 466 20.85 22.37 -9.95
CA SER A 466 19.50 22.06 -10.41
C SER A 466 18.45 22.77 -9.53
N SER A 467 17.25 23.04 -10.05
CA SER A 467 16.21 23.72 -9.26
C SER A 467 15.92 23.03 -7.91
N VAL A 468 16.10 21.71 -7.84
CA VAL A 468 16.02 20.92 -6.60
C VAL A 468 17.15 21.26 -5.63
N GLU A 469 18.40 21.29 -6.09
CA GLU A 469 19.56 21.62 -5.25
C GLU A 469 19.49 23.06 -4.72
N ARG A 470 18.94 24.02 -5.50
CA ARG A 470 18.71 25.39 -5.02
C ARG A 470 17.72 25.44 -3.87
N VAL A 471 16.64 24.65 -3.92
CA VAL A 471 15.64 24.57 -2.83
C VAL A 471 16.25 23.92 -1.59
N VAL A 472 16.97 22.81 -1.76
CA VAL A 472 17.67 22.14 -0.66
C VAL A 472 18.69 23.06 -0.01
N HIS A 473 19.50 23.76 -0.81
CA HIS A 473 20.48 24.73 -0.31
C HIS A 473 19.82 25.86 0.49
N ARG A 474 18.69 26.39 0.01
CA ARG A 474 17.92 27.42 0.73
C ARG A 474 17.43 26.91 2.09
N LEU A 475 16.81 25.73 2.13
CA LEU A 475 16.34 25.13 3.39
C LEU A 475 17.48 24.97 4.40
N VAL A 476 18.65 24.51 3.94
CA VAL A 476 19.84 24.39 4.79
C VAL A 476 20.34 25.75 5.26
N GLN A 477 20.33 26.79 4.42
CA GLN A 477 20.67 28.15 4.83
C GLN A 477 19.72 28.73 5.88
N GLU A 478 18.46 28.29 5.88
CA GLU A 478 17.47 28.63 6.90
C GLU A 478 17.58 27.76 8.17
N GLY A 479 18.55 26.85 8.24
CA GLY A 479 18.74 25.93 9.37
C GLY A 479 17.72 24.79 9.42
N VAL A 480 17.09 24.46 8.29
CA VAL A 480 16.08 23.40 8.17
C VAL A 480 16.70 22.14 7.58
N ALA A 481 16.54 21.00 8.25
CA ALA A 481 16.89 19.70 7.73
C ALA A 481 16.18 19.45 6.40
N ALA A 482 16.84 18.86 5.40
CA ALA A 482 16.21 18.55 4.13
C ALA A 482 16.40 17.08 3.76
N VAL A 483 15.30 16.45 3.37
CA VAL A 483 15.28 15.14 2.71
C VAL A 483 14.83 15.34 1.28
N SER A 484 15.70 14.93 0.37
CA SER A 484 15.48 14.94 -1.06
C SER A 484 15.40 13.49 -1.52
N LEU A 485 14.26 13.03 -2.07
CA LEU A 485 14.16 11.76 -2.81
C LEU A 485 13.24 11.81 -4.06
N PRO A 486 13.47 10.93 -5.06
CA PRO A 486 12.56 10.77 -6.20
C PRO A 486 11.13 10.42 -5.78
N GLN A 487 10.15 10.89 -6.54
CA GLN A 487 8.71 10.67 -6.31
C GLN A 487 8.36 9.19 -6.24
N GLU A 488 9.02 8.35 -7.02
CA GLU A 488 8.78 6.90 -7.03
C GLU A 488 9.14 6.30 -5.66
N LEU A 489 10.33 6.64 -5.15
CA LEU A 489 10.77 6.16 -3.85
C LEU A 489 9.89 6.70 -2.72
N PHE A 490 9.49 7.97 -2.79
CA PHE A 490 8.59 8.53 -1.79
C PHE A 490 7.18 7.92 -1.87
N THR A 491 6.68 7.61 -3.06
CA THR A 491 5.37 6.94 -3.23
C THR A 491 5.38 5.57 -2.58
N GLN A 492 6.44 4.78 -2.80
CA GLN A 492 6.61 3.47 -2.16
C GLN A 492 6.74 3.59 -0.64
N LEU A 493 7.47 4.59 -0.16
CA LEU A 493 7.63 4.84 1.27
C LEU A 493 6.31 5.26 1.94
N LEU A 494 5.62 6.24 1.36
CA LEU A 494 4.36 6.79 1.88
C LEU A 494 3.27 5.73 2.01
N LEU A 495 3.18 4.83 1.02
CA LEU A 495 2.24 3.71 1.04
C LEU A 495 2.72 2.52 1.89
N GLY A 496 3.97 2.56 2.38
CA GLY A 496 4.61 1.51 3.17
C GLY A 496 5.03 0.29 2.36
N TYR A 497 5.07 0.38 1.03
CA TYR A 497 5.53 -0.71 0.15
C TYR A 497 7.02 -1.01 0.30
N ARG A 498 7.83 -0.01 0.66
CA ARG A 498 9.24 -0.15 1.04
C ARG A 498 9.52 0.49 2.38
N SER A 499 10.51 -0.04 3.09
CA SER A 499 10.94 0.54 4.37
C SER A 499 11.79 1.79 4.17
N VAL A 500 11.94 2.59 5.23
CA VAL A 500 12.85 3.74 5.24
C VAL A 500 14.29 3.30 4.96
N ASP A 501 14.72 2.18 5.55
CA ASP A 501 16.07 1.66 5.36
C ASP A 501 16.32 1.35 3.88
N GLU A 502 15.40 0.65 3.22
CA GLU A 502 15.52 0.35 1.78
C GLU A 502 15.54 1.61 0.90
N VAL A 503 14.75 2.62 1.25
CA VAL A 503 14.64 3.85 0.46
C VAL A 503 15.84 4.76 0.67
N PHE A 504 16.32 4.92 1.90
CA PHE A 504 17.37 5.87 2.23
C PHE A 504 18.76 5.38 1.81
N GLU A 505 18.94 4.08 1.57
CA GLU A 505 20.16 3.54 0.94
C GLU A 505 20.23 3.80 -0.57
N ALA A 506 19.17 4.30 -1.20
CA ALA A 506 19.19 4.55 -2.64
C ALA A 506 20.08 5.76 -2.98
N LYS A 507 20.96 5.59 -3.97
CA LYS A 507 21.92 6.62 -4.43
C LYS A 507 21.29 7.94 -4.87
N ALA A 508 19.98 7.99 -5.12
CA ALA A 508 19.27 9.20 -5.50
C ALA A 508 18.77 10.00 -4.29
N VAL A 509 18.82 9.44 -3.07
CA VAL A 509 18.35 10.11 -1.85
C VAL A 509 19.46 10.96 -1.25
N ARG A 510 19.12 12.18 -0.80
CA ARG A 510 20.02 13.11 -0.13
C ARG A 510 19.39 13.55 1.18
N ILE A 511 20.19 13.59 2.23
CA ILE A 511 19.78 13.99 3.59
C ILE A 511 20.85 14.96 4.09
N THR A 512 20.45 16.15 4.55
CA THR A 512 21.40 17.21 4.91
C THR A 512 21.82 17.21 6.39
N GLU A 513 21.08 16.53 7.26
CA GLU A 513 21.34 16.43 8.71
C GLU A 513 21.70 15.00 9.16
N THR A 514 21.99 14.84 10.46
CA THR A 514 22.29 13.56 11.11
C THR A 514 21.30 12.48 10.66
N PRO A 515 21.74 11.49 9.85
CA PRO A 515 20.84 10.53 9.23
C PRO A 515 19.98 9.73 10.22
N ALA A 516 20.43 9.54 11.46
CA ALA A 516 19.75 8.73 12.46
C ALA A 516 18.40 9.32 12.90
N ALA A 517 18.33 10.59 13.31
CA ALA A 517 17.10 11.20 13.81
C ALA A 517 16.04 11.33 12.70
N VAL A 518 16.46 11.70 11.49
CA VAL A 518 15.60 11.75 10.32
C VAL A 518 15.07 10.36 9.96
N ARG A 519 15.92 9.32 9.99
CA ARG A 519 15.50 7.94 9.75
C ARG A 519 14.46 7.46 10.75
N GLU A 520 14.69 7.70 12.05
CA GLU A 520 13.74 7.32 13.11
C GLU A 520 12.38 8.00 12.93
N LEU A 521 12.37 9.30 12.63
CA LEU A 521 11.16 10.05 12.36
C LEU A 521 10.41 9.48 11.15
N PHE A 522 11.10 9.25 10.02
CA PHE A 522 10.46 8.66 8.84
C PHE A 522 9.96 7.24 9.11
N ALA A 523 10.68 6.44 9.90
CA ALA A 523 10.26 5.07 10.22
C ALA A 523 8.98 5.06 11.06
N LEU A 524 8.79 6.10 11.87
CA LEU A 524 7.55 6.32 12.62
C LEU A 524 6.41 6.80 11.72
N LEU A 525 6.67 7.80 10.88
CA LEU A 525 5.66 8.41 10.02
C LEU A 525 5.23 7.52 8.86
N PHE A 526 6.14 6.71 8.32
CA PHE A 526 5.96 5.87 7.13
C PHE A 526 6.44 4.43 7.40
N PRO A 527 5.81 3.71 8.34
CA PRO A 527 6.19 2.34 8.64
C PRO A 527 5.90 1.41 7.45
N PRO A 528 6.61 0.27 7.33
CA PRO A 528 6.28 -0.73 6.33
C PRO A 528 4.84 -1.23 6.52
N ARG A 529 4.19 -1.49 5.38
CA ARG A 529 2.81 -1.95 5.23
C ARG A 529 2.75 -2.93 4.06
N GLN A 530 1.58 -3.50 3.85
CA GLN A 530 1.26 -4.32 2.68
C GLN A 530 0.09 -3.66 1.93
N PRO A 531 0.34 -2.53 1.27
CA PRO A 531 -0.71 -1.82 0.55
C PRO A 531 -1.38 -2.75 -0.47
N TYR A 532 -2.71 -2.81 -0.44
CA TYR A 532 -3.48 -3.81 -1.16
C TYR A 532 -4.79 -3.21 -1.65
N LEU A 533 -5.18 -3.56 -2.88
CA LEU A 533 -6.47 -3.18 -3.46
C LEU A 533 -7.26 -4.47 -3.75
N PRO A 534 -8.42 -4.68 -3.08
CA PRO A 534 -9.26 -5.85 -3.31
C PRO A 534 -9.57 -6.08 -4.79
N ARG A 535 -9.65 -7.35 -5.18
CA ARG A 535 -9.93 -7.76 -6.58
C ARG A 535 -11.25 -7.18 -7.10
N ALA A 536 -12.27 -7.14 -6.25
CA ALA A 536 -13.58 -6.58 -6.57
C ALA A 536 -13.57 -5.06 -6.83
N ASP A 537 -12.54 -4.33 -6.39
CA ASP A 537 -12.43 -2.88 -6.52
C ASP A 537 -11.50 -2.44 -7.68
N ARG A 538 -11.03 -3.37 -8.51
CA ARG A 538 -10.23 -3.04 -9.69
C ARG A 538 -11.10 -2.42 -10.79
N PHE A 539 -10.45 -1.73 -11.73
CA PHE A 539 -11.08 -0.90 -12.75
C PHE A 539 -10.38 -1.02 -14.11
#